data_AF-A0A1H7BCE5-F1
#
_entry.id   AF-A0A1H7BCE5-F1
#
_cell.length_a   1.000
_cell.length_b   1.000
_cell.length_c   1.000
_cell.angle_alpha   90.00
_cell.angle_beta   90.00
_cell.angle_gamma   90.00
#
_symmetry.space_group_name_H-M   'P 1'
#
loop_
_entity.id
_entity.type
_entity.pdbx_description
1 polymer ?
#
loop_
_entity_poly.entity_id
_entity_poly.type
_entity_poly.pdbx_seq_one_letter_code
_entity_poly.pdbx_strand_id
1 'polypeptide(L)'
;MADTITAIGEIIDFDLHLIDRVALSASLEIKVGDQYIEFGGPNLFASIPNEGSDIVGHFIKRCFEICEVDKGRDLEGHLIKVQLDDERIVGISSLRSDRFFYPAAEFEGLDP
;
A
#
# COMPACT_ATOMS: atom_id res chain seq x y z
N MET A 1 15.37 -12.50 -13.31
CA MET A 1 15.27 -11.45 -12.28
C MET A 1 14.56 -10.33 -12.98
N ALA A 2 13.30 -10.09 -12.63
CA ALA A 2 12.61 -8.92 -13.16
C ALA A 2 13.33 -7.69 -12.58
N ASP A 3 13.69 -6.74 -13.45
CA ASP A 3 14.37 -5.52 -13.03
C ASP A 3 13.34 -4.64 -12.34
N THR A 4 13.33 -4.65 -11.01
CA THR A 4 12.49 -3.70 -10.28
C THR A 4 13.03 -2.29 -10.45
N ILE A 5 12.17 -1.37 -10.89
CA ILE A 5 12.50 0.04 -11.11
C ILE A 5 12.00 0.86 -9.93
N THR A 6 12.84 1.77 -9.43
CA THR A 6 12.39 2.78 -8.45
C THR A 6 11.98 4.04 -9.17
N ALA A 7 10.77 4.53 -8.87
CA ALA A 7 10.24 5.79 -9.38
C ALA A 7 9.70 6.65 -8.22
N ILE A 8 9.38 7.90 -8.51
CA ILE A 8 8.61 8.76 -7.61
C ILE A 8 7.14 8.70 -8.06
N GLY A 9 6.25 8.47 -7.12
CA GLY A 9 4.80 8.53 -7.31
C GLY A 9 4.15 9.55 -6.40
N GLU A 10 2.99 10.04 -6.80
CA GLU A 10 2.10 10.89 -6.00
C GLU A 10 0.88 10.08 -5.58
N ILE A 11 0.55 10.09 -4.29
CA ILE A 11 -0.70 9.48 -3.81
C ILE A 11 -1.86 10.38 -4.25
N ILE A 12 -2.80 9.80 -5.00
CA ILE A 12 -3.98 10.49 -5.53
C ILE A 12 -5.21 10.19 -4.70
N ASP A 13 -5.33 8.97 -4.17
CA ASP A 13 -6.48 8.59 -3.34
C ASP A 13 -6.11 7.48 -2.34
N PHE A 14 -6.96 7.33 -1.33
CA PHE A 14 -6.91 6.26 -0.33
C PHE A 14 -8.32 5.67 -0.12
N ASP A 15 -8.45 4.39 -0.42
CA ASP A 15 -9.72 3.68 -0.35
C ASP A 15 -9.74 2.59 0.71
N LEU A 16 -10.90 2.46 1.37
CA LEU A 16 -11.28 1.29 2.15
C LEU A 16 -12.32 0.48 1.40
N HIS A 17 -12.03 -0.80 1.21
CA HIS A 17 -12.86 -1.72 0.44
C HIS A 17 -13.63 -2.63 1.39
N LEU A 18 -14.95 -2.70 1.23
CA LEU A 18 -15.78 -3.69 1.91
C LEU A 18 -16.05 -4.87 0.96
N ILE A 19 -15.53 -6.04 1.31
CA ILE A 19 -15.65 -7.27 0.52
C ILE A 19 -16.73 -8.14 1.15
N ASP A 20 -17.77 -8.44 0.38
CA ASP A 20 -18.92 -9.27 0.76
C ASP A 20 -19.58 -8.90 2.10
N ARG A 21 -19.45 -7.63 2.53
CA ARG A 21 -19.93 -7.09 3.81
C ARG A 21 -19.30 -7.71 5.06
N VAL A 22 -18.23 -8.49 4.92
CA VAL A 22 -17.63 -9.24 6.04
C VAL A 22 -16.12 -9.03 6.17
N ALA A 23 -15.45 -8.62 5.09
CA ALA A 23 -14.01 -8.40 5.08
C ALA A 23 -13.67 -6.99 4.59
N LEU A 24 -12.52 -6.49 5.02
CA LEU A 24 -11.98 -5.19 4.65
C LEU A 24 -10.68 -5.36 3.86
N SER A 25 -10.42 -4.43 2.95
CA SER A 25 -9.10 -4.20 2.37
C SER A 25 -8.86 -2.71 2.25
N ALA A 26 -7.66 -2.31 1.88
CA ALA A 26 -7.28 -0.92 1.69
C ALA A 26 -6.33 -0.78 0.50
N SER A 27 -6.46 0.31 -0.25
CA SER A 27 -5.54 0.63 -1.34
C SER A 27 -5.19 2.12 -1.40
N LEU A 28 -4.10 2.40 -2.10
CA LEU A 28 -3.73 3.73 -2.57
C LEU A 28 -3.84 3.74 -4.09
N GLU A 29 -4.41 4.80 -4.66
CA GLU A 29 -4.16 5.13 -6.06
C GLU A 29 -2.91 6.00 -6.13
N ILE A 30 -1.90 5.56 -6.88
CA ILE A 30 -0.62 6.26 -7.00
C ILE A 30 -0.38 6.62 -8.46
N LYS A 31 -0.15 7.90 -8.72
CA LYS A 31 0.25 8.39 -10.03
C LYS A 31 1.76 8.26 -10.20
N VAL A 32 2.18 7.55 -11.24
CA VAL A 32 3.59 7.39 -11.63
C VAL A 32 3.74 7.79 -13.10
N GLY A 33 4.36 8.93 -13.35
CA GLY A 33 4.34 9.54 -14.69
C GLY A 33 2.91 9.86 -15.12
N ASP A 34 2.45 9.25 -16.21
CA ASP A 34 1.09 9.41 -16.76
C ASP A 34 0.14 8.25 -16.38
N GLN A 35 0.60 7.28 -15.59
CA GLN A 35 -0.19 6.13 -15.17
C GLN A 35 -0.71 6.28 -13.75
N TYR A 36 -1.90 5.73 -13.49
CA TYR A 36 -2.53 5.62 -12.18
C TYR A 36 -2.56 4.14 -11.83
N ILE A 37 -1.88 3.76 -10.75
CA ILE A 37 -1.63 2.37 -10.39
C ILE A 37 -2.12 2.15 -8.97
N GLU A 38 -2.94 1.12 -8.78
CA GLU A 38 -3.38 0.70 -7.45
C GLU A 38 -2.25 -0.01 -6.70
N PHE A 39 -2.05 0.37 -5.45
CA PHE A 39 -1.18 -0.32 -4.50
C PHE A 39 -2.01 -0.82 -3.30
N GLY A 40 -1.96 -2.13 -3.03
CA GLY A 40 -2.82 -2.76 -2.03
C GLY A 40 -4.06 -3.39 -2.67
N GLY A 41 -5.19 -3.23 -2.00
CA GLY A 41 -6.51 -3.58 -2.51
C GLY A 41 -6.88 -5.07 -2.35
N PRO A 42 -8.14 -5.42 -2.68
CA PRO A 42 -8.69 -6.76 -2.52
C PRO A 42 -7.91 -7.86 -3.26
N ASN A 43 -7.23 -7.50 -4.35
CA ASN A 43 -6.41 -8.44 -5.13
C ASN A 43 -5.10 -8.81 -4.43
N LEU A 44 -4.64 -8.00 -3.47
CA LEU A 44 -3.43 -8.25 -2.70
C LEU A 44 -3.74 -8.87 -1.34
N PHE A 45 -4.71 -8.33 -0.62
CA PHE A 45 -5.07 -8.82 0.70
C PHE A 45 -6.51 -8.45 1.08
N ALA A 46 -7.07 -9.21 2.01
CA ALA A 46 -8.34 -8.92 2.68
C ALA A 46 -8.27 -9.42 4.12
N SER A 47 -8.85 -8.67 5.07
CA SER A 47 -8.97 -9.12 6.45
C SER A 47 -9.73 -10.45 6.52
N ILE A 48 -9.35 -11.30 7.47
CA ILE A 48 -10.19 -12.43 7.84
C ILE A 48 -11.35 -11.91 8.71
N PRO A 49 -12.62 -12.25 8.42
CA PRO A 49 -13.74 -11.79 9.23
C PRO A 49 -13.66 -12.31 10.68
N ASN A 50 -13.67 -11.40 11.66
CA ASN A 50 -13.73 -11.69 13.11
C ASN A 50 -12.58 -12.54 13.69
N GLU A 51 -11.53 -12.86 12.91
CA GLU A 51 -10.40 -13.71 13.30
C GLU A 51 -9.12 -13.22 12.57
N GLY A 52 -7.94 -13.64 13.04
CA GLY A 52 -6.66 -13.41 12.35
C GLY A 52 -5.94 -12.07 12.63
N SER A 53 -4.77 -11.93 12.02
CA SER A 53 -3.91 -10.74 12.10
C SER A 53 -4.54 -9.51 11.43
N ASP A 54 -4.44 -8.33 12.05
CA ASP A 54 -4.97 -7.06 11.52
C ASP A 54 -4.09 -6.51 10.38
N ILE A 55 -4.09 -7.21 9.25
CA ILE A 55 -3.30 -6.87 8.07
C ILE A 55 -3.75 -5.55 7.43
N VAL A 56 -5.04 -5.21 7.55
CA VAL A 56 -5.59 -3.94 7.05
C VAL A 56 -5.07 -2.78 7.88
N GLY A 57 -5.17 -2.88 9.20
CA GLY A 57 -4.60 -1.90 10.12
C GLY A 57 -3.09 -1.77 9.96
N HIS A 58 -2.37 -2.88 9.76
CA HIS A 58 -0.93 -2.84 9.49
C HIS A 58 -0.62 -2.10 8.19
N PHE A 59 -1.31 -2.40 7.09
CA PHE A 59 -1.16 -1.68 5.82
C PHE A 59 -1.34 -0.16 5.99
N ILE A 60 -2.46 0.25 6.62
CA ILE A 60 -2.79 1.66 6.83
C ILE A 60 -1.72 2.34 7.69
N LYS A 61 -1.30 1.68 8.77
CA LYS A 61 -0.23 2.17 9.66
C LYS A 61 1.08 2.39 8.88
N ARG A 62 1.48 1.47 8.01
CA ARG A 62 2.70 1.62 7.20
C ARG A 62 2.58 2.78 6.22
N CYS A 63 1.43 2.98 5.58
CA CYS A 63 1.17 4.16 4.74
C CYS A 63 1.30 5.47 5.52
N PHE A 64 0.73 5.53 6.72
CA PHE A 64 0.83 6.70 7.61
C PHE A 64 2.27 6.98 8.05
N GLU A 65 3.01 5.95 8.43
CA GLU A 65 4.44 6.06 8.80
C GLU A 65 5.30 6.56 7.64
N ILE A 66 5.03 6.10 6.42
CA ILE A 66 5.77 6.49 5.21
C ILE A 66 5.53 7.96 4.86
N CYS A 67 4.29 8.42 5.02
CA CYS A 67 3.89 9.79 4.70
C CYS A 67 4.05 10.76 5.88
N GLU A 68 4.40 10.28 7.08
CA GLU A 68 4.47 11.08 8.31
C GLU A 68 3.12 11.78 8.64
N VAL A 69 1.99 11.07 8.44
CA VAL A 69 0.63 11.59 8.69
C VAL A 69 -0.16 10.73 9.68
N ASP A 70 -1.24 11.28 10.24
CA ASP A 70 -2.07 10.59 11.24
C ASP A 70 -3.46 10.16 10.71
N LYS A 71 -3.86 10.57 9.49
CA LYS A 71 -5.21 10.38 8.96
C LYS A 71 -5.18 10.13 7.45
N GLY A 72 -6.09 9.27 6.97
CA GLY A 72 -6.16 8.88 5.55
C GLY A 72 -6.29 10.06 4.59
N ARG A 73 -7.15 11.04 4.90
CA ARG A 73 -7.33 12.25 4.07
C ARG A 73 -6.06 13.09 3.89
N ASP A 74 -5.09 12.91 4.78
CA ASP A 74 -3.84 13.68 4.73
C ASP A 74 -2.80 12.94 3.86
N LEU A 75 -3.09 11.73 3.32
CA LEU A 75 -2.20 10.99 2.41
C LEU A 75 -2.16 11.58 1.00
N GLU A 76 -3.29 12.08 0.49
CA GLU A 76 -3.42 12.66 -0.85
C GLU A 76 -2.39 13.78 -1.06
N GLY A 77 -1.77 13.80 -2.25
CA GLY A 77 -0.72 14.76 -2.64
C GLY A 77 0.67 14.45 -2.09
N HIS A 78 0.85 13.38 -1.29
CA HIS A 78 2.19 13.00 -0.84
C HIS A 78 3.00 12.34 -1.95
N LEU A 79 4.24 12.80 -2.10
CA LEU A 79 5.24 12.16 -2.95
C LEU A 79 5.97 11.05 -2.19
N ILE A 80 6.05 9.88 -2.80
CA ILE A 80 6.69 8.68 -2.23
C ILE A 80 7.60 8.02 -3.27
N LYS A 81 8.53 7.18 -2.80
CA LYS A 81 9.21 6.25 -3.71
C LYS A 81 8.31 5.04 -3.90
N VAL A 82 8.22 4.58 -5.14
CA VAL A 82 7.55 3.34 -5.52
C VAL A 82 8.57 2.40 -6.13
N GLN A 83 8.44 1.11 -5.84
CA GLN A 83 9.16 0.06 -6.54
C GLN A 83 8.18 -0.65 -7.46
N LEU A 84 8.48 -0.62 -8.75
CA LEU A 84 7.70 -1.24 -9.80
C LEU A 84 8.30 -2.58 -10.17
N ASP A 85 7.45 -3.61 -10.26
CA ASP A 85 7.73 -4.88 -10.91
C ASP A 85 6.73 -5.02 -12.07
N ASP A 86 7.24 -5.02 -13.30
CA ASP A 86 6.46 -4.76 -14.52
C ASP A 86 5.59 -3.49 -14.41
N GLU A 87 4.26 -3.63 -14.38
CA GLU A 87 3.29 -2.52 -14.28
C GLU A 87 2.63 -2.44 -12.90
N ARG A 88 3.21 -3.10 -11.87
CA ARG A 88 2.64 -3.17 -10.53
C ARG A 88 3.56 -2.52 -9.50
N ILE A 89 2.97 -1.79 -8.56
CA ILE A 89 3.71 -1.31 -7.39
C ILE A 89 3.80 -2.47 -6.40
N VAL A 90 5.03 -2.91 -6.11
CA VAL A 90 5.28 -4.00 -5.16
C VAL A 90 5.71 -3.50 -3.79
N GLY A 91 6.20 -2.26 -3.72
CA GLY A 91 6.55 -1.63 -2.46
C GLY A 91 6.65 -0.12 -2.53
N ILE A 92 6.54 0.51 -1.37
CA ILE A 92 6.57 1.96 -1.20
C ILE A 92 7.53 2.37 -0.08
N SER A 93 8.14 3.56 -0.18
CA SER A 93 8.92 4.15 0.90
C SER A 93 8.82 5.67 0.90
N SER A 94 9.22 6.29 2.01
CA SER A 94 9.31 7.75 2.06
C SER A 94 10.46 8.25 1.18
N LEU A 95 10.39 9.51 0.71
CA LEU A 95 11.49 10.10 -0.07
C LEU A 95 12.82 10.15 0.71
N ARG A 96 12.76 10.18 2.05
CA ARG A 96 13.91 10.29 2.96
C ARG A 96 14.55 8.95 3.31
N SER A 97 13.94 7.83 2.93
CA SER A 97 14.35 6.49 3.35
C SER A 97 14.34 5.51 2.17
N ASP A 98 15.21 4.51 2.22
CA ASP A 98 15.18 3.35 1.31
C ASP A 98 14.64 2.09 2.02
N ARG A 99 13.96 2.27 3.15
CA ARG A 99 13.23 1.19 3.83
C ARG A 99 11.84 1.06 3.22
N PHE A 100 11.74 0.21 2.20
CA PHE A 100 10.48 -0.08 1.54
C PHE A 100 9.58 -0.96 2.41
N PHE A 101 8.29 -0.66 2.36
CA PHE A 101 7.21 -1.53 2.78
C PHE A 101 6.78 -2.37 1.59
N TYR A 102 6.85 -3.70 1.75
CA TYR A 102 6.37 -4.68 0.77
C TYR A 102 5.23 -5.47 1.42
N PRO A 103 3.96 -5.18 1.12
CA PRO A 103 2.85 -5.81 1.83
C PRO A 103 2.87 -7.33 1.73
N ALA A 104 3.11 -7.89 0.53
CA ALA A 104 3.17 -9.34 0.34
C ALA A 104 4.22 -10.01 1.25
N ALA A 105 5.43 -9.44 1.34
CA ALA A 105 6.50 -9.99 2.16
C ALA A 105 6.31 -9.73 3.66
N GLU A 106 5.79 -8.55 4.05
CA GLU A 106 5.51 -8.24 5.46
C GLU A 106 4.34 -9.09 6.00
N PHE A 107 3.33 -9.39 5.18
CA PHE A 107 2.18 -10.18 5.59
C PHE A 107 2.46 -11.68 5.67
N GLU A 108 3.37 -12.23 4.86
CA GLU A 108 3.85 -13.61 5.01
C GLU A 108 4.45 -13.89 6.41
N GLY A 109 4.95 -12.84 7.09
CA GLY A 109 5.46 -12.92 8.45
C GLY A 109 4.43 -12.72 9.56
N LEU A 110 3.17 -12.41 9.22
CA LEU A 110 2.06 -12.29 10.16
C LEU A 110 1.33 -13.63 10.19
N ASP A 111 1.44 -14.36 11.30
CA ASP A 111 0.80 -15.68 11.46
C ASP A 111 -0.73 -15.59 11.17
N PRO A 112 -1.34 -16.61 10.54
CA PRO A 112 -2.77 -16.67 10.27
C PRO A 112 -3.64 -16.62 11.53
#